data_AF-A0A0F9D7Y2-F1
#
_entry.id   AF-A0A0F9D7Y2-F1
#
_cell.length_a   1.000
_cell.length_b   1.000
_cell.length_c   1.000
_cell.angle_alpha   90.00
_cell.angle_beta   90.00
_cell.angle_gamma   90.00
#
_symmetry.space_group_name_H-M   'P 1'
#
loop_
_entity.id
_entity.type
_entity.pdbx_description
1 polymer ?
#
loop_
_entity_poly.entity_id
_entity_poly.type
_entity_poly.pdbx_seq_one_letter_code
_entity_poly.pdbx_strand_id
1 'polypeptide(L)'
;MQIEFSIIKKEEYNPSFASKDSRIDFFLRLENIGIEVKKVRDKAHAKTLSEEIIEDKAKYSNNKEITELYFFIYDPNSYLLNREEFILDLEKDIPKQFEKVKIIIKPEI
;
A
#
# COMPACT_ATOMS: atom_id res chain seq x y z
N MET A 1 -4.91 -6.48 13.46
CA MET A 1 -4.10 -7.13 12.41
C MET A 1 -2.72 -7.33 12.99
N GLN A 2 -2.30 -8.59 13.16
CA GLN A 2 -0.99 -8.97 13.67
C GLN A 2 -0.31 -9.71 12.51
N ILE A 3 0.80 -9.16 12.03
CA ILE A 3 1.63 -9.83 11.02
C ILE A 3 2.75 -10.49 11.81
N GLU A 4 2.76 -11.82 11.84
CA GLU A 4 3.81 -12.59 12.48
C GLU A 4 4.87 -12.96 11.44
N PHE A 5 6.09 -12.50 11.67
CA PHE A 5 7.26 -12.88 10.89
C PHE A 5 8.07 -13.88 11.71
N SER A 6 8.30 -15.07 11.15
CA SER A 6 9.04 -16.16 11.80
C SER A 6 10.54 -15.86 11.96
N ILE A 7 11.06 -14.88 11.23
CA ILE A 7 12.47 -14.46 11.29
C ILE A 7 12.56 -12.94 11.15
N ILE A 8 12.71 -12.23 12.27
CA ILE A 8 13.10 -10.81 12.25
C ILE A 8 14.61 -10.76 11.99
N LYS A 9 15.02 -10.64 10.72
CA LYS A 9 16.41 -10.27 10.41
C LYS A 9 16.60 -8.80 10.73
N LYS A 10 17.75 -8.46 11.33
CA LYS A 10 18.22 -7.06 11.39
C LYS A 10 18.26 -6.56 9.95
N GLU A 11 17.66 -5.40 9.66
CA GLU A 11 17.82 -4.74 8.36
C GLU A 11 19.32 -4.72 8.02
N GLU A 12 19.71 -5.45 6.98
CA GLU A 12 21.00 -5.21 6.37
C GLU A 12 20.88 -3.82 5.74
N TYR A 13 21.60 -2.85 6.32
CA TYR A 13 21.83 -1.57 5.67
C TYR A 13 22.67 -1.83 4.42
N ASN A 14 22.00 -2.23 3.34
CA ASN A 14 22.63 -2.41 2.05
C ASN A 14 22.25 -1.20 1.19
N PRO A 15 23.21 -0.36 0.76
CA PRO A 15 22.97 0.86 0.02
C PRO A 15 22.59 0.59 -1.44
N SER A 16 21.84 -0.48 -1.74
CA SER A 16 21.23 -0.69 -3.06
C SER A 16 19.94 0.14 -3.22
N PHE A 17 19.81 1.25 -2.50
CA PHE A 17 18.79 2.30 -2.65
C PHE A 17 18.92 3.12 -3.96
N ALA A 18 19.62 2.58 -4.95
CA ALA A 18 19.99 3.25 -6.19
C ALA A 18 19.36 2.58 -7.42
N SER A 19 18.05 2.33 -7.38
CA SER A 19 17.22 2.57 -8.55
C SER A 19 16.41 3.83 -8.27
N LYS A 20 16.56 4.82 -9.16
CA LYS A 20 15.92 6.13 -9.08
C LYS A 20 14.40 6.07 -9.31
N ASP A 21 13.86 4.88 -9.52
CA ASP A 21 12.44 4.68 -9.79
C ASP A 21 11.69 4.39 -8.50
N SER A 22 10.86 5.35 -8.11
CA SER A 22 9.63 5.07 -7.37
C SER A 22 9.86 4.38 -6.02
N ARG A 23 10.39 5.12 -5.03
CA ARG A 23 10.48 4.63 -3.65
C ARG A 23 9.06 4.44 -3.09
N ILE A 24 8.69 3.18 -2.87
CA ILE A 24 7.58 2.77 -2.01
C ILE A 24 8.01 2.93 -0.54
N ASP A 25 7.07 3.18 0.37
CA ASP A 25 7.39 3.43 1.78
C ASP A 25 8.12 2.26 2.44
N PHE A 26 7.63 1.03 2.24
CA PHE A 26 8.32 -0.19 2.67
C PHE A 26 8.31 -1.24 1.56
N PHE A 27 9.46 -1.89 1.38
CA PHE A 27 9.57 -3.05 0.49
C PHE A 27 10.22 -4.23 1.21
N LEU A 28 9.40 -5.23 1.51
CA LEU A 28 9.80 -6.49 2.11
C LEU A 28 10.26 -7.43 0.99
N ARG A 29 11.53 -7.29 0.62
CA ARG A 29 12.11 -7.93 -0.57
C ARG A 29 12.09 -9.47 -0.52
N LEU A 30 12.23 -10.07 0.66
CA LEU A 30 12.24 -11.53 0.81
C LEU A 30 10.85 -12.14 0.57
N GLU A 31 9.82 -11.36 0.84
CA GLU A 31 8.41 -11.71 0.70
C GLU A 31 7.79 -11.14 -0.58
N ASN A 32 8.53 -10.31 -1.32
CA ASN A 32 8.05 -9.60 -2.51
C ASN A 32 6.83 -8.68 -2.23
N ILE A 33 6.74 -8.14 -1.01
CA ILE A 33 5.63 -7.30 -0.54
C ILE A 33 6.02 -5.82 -0.55
N GLY A 34 5.25 -5.01 -1.27
CA GLY A 34 5.26 -3.56 -1.18
C GLY A 34 4.19 -3.05 -0.20
N ILE A 35 4.52 -2.05 0.61
CA ILE A 35 3.56 -1.39 1.52
C ILE A 35 3.64 0.12 1.30
N GLU A 36 2.51 0.73 0.97
CA GLU A 36 2.32 2.18 0.87
C GLU A 36 1.44 2.66 2.03
N VAL A 37 1.82 3.76 2.67
CA VAL A 37 1.12 4.32 3.83
C VAL A 37 0.52 5.67 3.48
N LYS A 38 -0.79 5.83 3.72
CA LYS A 38 -1.48 7.10 3.50
C LYS A 38 -2.24 7.55 4.74
N LYS A 39 -2.19 8.84 5.05
CA LYS A 39 -3.05 9.45 6.09
C LYS A 39 -4.14 10.28 5.44
N VAL A 40 -5.39 10.04 5.80
CA VAL A 40 -6.51 10.89 5.37
C VAL A 40 -6.50 12.19 6.18
N ARG A 41 -6.11 13.29 5.52
CA ARG A 41 -5.87 14.59 6.16
C ARG A 41 -7.15 15.34 6.46
N ASP A 42 -8.09 15.32 5.51
CA ASP A 42 -9.36 16.04 5.55
C ASP A 42 -10.38 15.43 4.57
N LYS A 43 -11.58 16.01 4.52
CA LYS A 43 -12.66 15.58 3.61
C LYS A 43 -12.36 15.82 2.14
N ALA A 44 -11.48 16.75 1.78
CA ALA A 44 -11.12 17.00 0.40
C ALA A 44 -10.16 15.91 -0.09
N HIS A 45 -9.16 15.59 0.73
CA HIS A 45 -8.22 14.50 0.49
C HIS A 45 -8.92 13.13 0.40
N ALA A 46 -9.93 12.88 1.24
CA ALA A 46 -10.71 11.65 1.16
C ALA A 46 -11.35 11.43 -0.22
N LYS A 47 -11.66 12.50 -0.97
CA LYS A 47 -12.26 12.41 -2.31
C LYS A 47 -11.25 12.09 -3.41
N THR A 48 -9.96 12.38 -3.21
CA THR A 48 -8.89 12.15 -4.19
C THR A 48 -8.08 10.89 -3.89
N LEU A 49 -8.31 10.26 -2.73
CA LEU A 49 -7.51 9.13 -2.26
C LEU A 49 -7.55 7.91 -3.20
N SER A 50 -8.67 7.66 -3.87
CA SER A 50 -8.78 6.57 -4.85
C SER A 50 -7.87 6.79 -6.05
N GLU A 51 -7.78 8.03 -6.55
CA GLU A 51 -6.92 8.41 -7.68
C GLU A 51 -5.45 8.20 -7.31
N GLU A 52 -5.04 8.64 -6.11
CA GLU A 52 -3.68 8.41 -5.60
C GLU A 52 -3.33 6.91 -5.53
N ILE A 53 -4.26 6.08 -5.05
CA ILE A 53 -4.05 4.62 -4.97
C ILE A 53 -3.89 3.99 -6.36
N ILE A 54 -4.68 4.44 -7.34
CA ILE A 54 -4.58 3.95 -8.73
C ILE A 54 -3.23 4.35 -9.34
N GLU A 55 -2.80 5.59 -9.14
CA GLU A 55 -1.50 6.08 -9.59
C GLU A 55 -0.35 5.28 -8.97
N ASP A 56 -0.41 5.01 -7.66
CA ASP A 56 0.60 4.23 -6.95
C ASP A 56 0.65 2.78 -7.44
N LYS A 57 -0.50 2.12 -7.65
CA LYS A 57 -0.55 0.79 -8.26
C LYS A 57 0.11 0.76 -9.63
N ALA A 58 -0.22 1.74 -10.50
CA ALA A 58 0.34 1.82 -11.84
C ALA A 58 1.86 2.02 -11.79
N LYS A 59 2.32 2.95 -10.94
CA LYS A 59 3.73 3.23 -10.69
C LYS A 59 4.48 1.98 -10.22
N TYR A 60 3.98 1.29 -9.19
CA TYR A 60 4.65 0.11 -8.62
C TYR A 60 4.55 -1.14 -9.50
N SER A 61 3.58 -1.21 -10.42
CA SER A 61 3.48 -2.32 -11.38
C SER A 61 4.68 -2.43 -12.34
N ASN A 62 5.52 -1.38 -12.43
CA ASN A 62 6.78 -1.42 -13.17
C ASN A 62 7.90 -2.17 -12.43
N ASN A 63 7.77 -2.38 -11.11
CA ASN A 63 8.73 -3.13 -10.32
C ASN A 63 8.30 -4.60 -10.23
N LYS A 64 9.00 -5.46 -10.98
CA LYS A 64 8.71 -6.90 -11.03
C LYS A 64 8.99 -7.65 -9.73
N GLU A 65 9.75 -7.06 -8.81
CA GLU A 65 10.01 -7.66 -7.50
C GLU A 65 8.86 -7.49 -6.51
N ILE A 66 7.88 -6.62 -6.81
CA ILE A 66 6.67 -6.46 -6.00
C ILE A 66 5.58 -7.32 -6.63
N THR A 67 5.17 -8.36 -5.93
CA THR A 67 4.07 -9.26 -6.34
C THR A 67 2.83 -9.05 -5.48
N GLU A 68 2.98 -8.58 -4.24
CA GLU A 68 1.86 -8.14 -3.40
C GLU A 68 1.99 -6.66 -3.02
N LEU A 69 0.90 -5.93 -3.05
CA LEU A 69 0.86 -4.51 -2.69
C LEU A 69 -0.19 -4.23 -1.60
N TYR A 70 0.25 -3.64 -0.49
CA TYR A 70 -0.61 -3.29 0.63
C TYR A 70 -0.70 -1.77 0.77
N PHE A 71 -1.91 -1.24 0.89
CA PHE A 71 -2.16 0.13 1.29
C PHE A 71 -2.62 0.18 2.74
N PHE A 72 -1.82 0.79 3.61
CA PHE A 72 -2.23 1.09 4.98
C PHE A 72 -2.73 2.53 5.06
N ILE A 73 -4.04 2.69 5.21
CA ILE A 73 -4.73 3.98 5.24
C ILE A 73 -5.09 4.32 6.68
N TYR A 74 -4.52 5.39 7.21
CA TYR A 74 -4.85 5.93 8.51
C TYR A 74 -5.85 7.09 8.39
N ASP A 75 -7.10 6.86 8.79
CA ASP A 75 -8.19 7.85 8.78
C ASP A 75 -8.84 7.94 10.17
N PRO A 76 -8.17 8.59 11.14
CA PRO A 76 -8.62 8.66 12.53
C PRO A 76 -9.89 9.47 12.74
N ASN A 77 -10.21 10.36 11.80
CA ASN A 77 -11.35 11.27 11.90
C ASN A 77 -12.53 10.82 11.03
N SER A 78 -12.46 9.62 10.45
CA SER A 78 -13.52 9.03 9.62
C SER A 78 -13.98 9.93 8.47
N TYR A 79 -13.02 10.58 7.79
CA TYR A 79 -13.32 11.41 6.63
C TYR A 79 -13.63 10.58 5.37
N LEU A 80 -13.08 9.37 5.29
CA LEU A 80 -13.38 8.43 4.21
C LEU A 80 -14.66 7.66 4.54
N LEU A 81 -15.73 8.00 3.84
CA LEU A 81 -17.03 7.34 3.93
C LEU A 81 -17.08 6.08 3.05
N ASN A 82 -18.06 5.21 3.28
CA ASN A 82 -18.29 3.98 2.49
C ASN A 82 -17.03 3.10 2.33
N ARG A 83 -16.29 2.90 3.43
CA ARG A 83 -14.98 2.21 3.43
C ARG A 83 -15.02 0.81 2.82
N GLU A 84 -16.10 0.06 3.02
CA GLU A 84 -16.24 -1.28 2.45
C GLU A 84 -16.31 -1.25 0.92
N GLU A 85 -17.12 -0.35 0.36
CA GLU A 85 -17.24 -0.17 -1.08
C GLU A 85 -15.92 0.33 -1.68
N PHE A 86 -15.27 1.29 -1.02
CA PHE A 86 -13.95 1.78 -1.41
C PHE A 86 -12.89 0.66 -1.47
N ILE A 87 -12.85 -0.21 -0.44
CA ILE A 87 -11.93 -1.35 -0.40
C ILE A 87 -12.27 -2.33 -1.53
N LEU A 88 -13.53 -2.72 -1.69
CA LEU A 88 -13.96 -3.67 -2.72
C LEU A 88 -13.67 -3.17 -4.14
N ASP A 89 -13.93 -1.89 -4.41
CA ASP A 89 -13.72 -1.28 -5.72
C ASP A 89 -12.24 -1.20 -6.10
N LEU A 90 -11.37 -0.91 -5.14
CA LEU A 90 -9.94 -0.82 -5.40
C LEU A 90 -9.24 -2.18 -5.28
N GLU A 91 -9.69 -3.13 -4.46
CA GLU A 91 -9.07 -4.45 -4.41
C GLU A 91 -9.42 -5.33 -5.63
N LYS A 92 -10.51 -5.06 -6.35
CA LYS A 92 -10.85 -5.82 -7.58
C LYS A 92 -10.02 -5.40 -8.80
N ASP A 93 -9.55 -4.15 -8.85
CA ASP A 93 -8.72 -3.63 -9.95
C ASP A 93 -7.24 -3.87 -9.64
N ILE A 94 -6.79 -5.08 -9.98
CA ILE A 94 -5.43 -5.55 -9.74
C ILE A 94 -4.65 -5.53 -11.06
N PRO A 95 -3.62 -4.68 -11.21
CA PRO A 95 -2.68 -4.77 -12.32
C PRO A 95 -2.08 -6.17 -12.45
N LYS A 96 -1.88 -6.66 -13.68
CA LYS A 96 -1.38 -8.03 -13.96
C LYS A 96 -0.07 -8.40 -13.26
N GLN A 97 0.73 -7.41 -12.88
CA GLN A 97 1.98 -7.62 -12.14
C GLN A 97 1.74 -8.11 -10.71
N PHE A 98 0.63 -7.75 -10.09
CA PHE A 98 0.34 -8.09 -8.71
C PHE A 98 -0.52 -9.36 -8.63
N GLU A 99 -0.13 -10.27 -7.75
CA GLU A 99 -0.93 -11.41 -7.34
C GLU A 99 -2.01 -10.98 -6.34
N LYS A 100 -1.73 -9.93 -5.56
CA LYS A 100 -2.62 -9.43 -4.52
C LYS A 100 -2.46 -7.93 -4.31
N VAL A 101 -3.60 -7.25 -4.17
CA VAL A 101 -3.69 -5.91 -3.61
C VAL A 101 -4.57 -5.97 -2.36
N LYS A 102 -4.12 -5.36 -1.27
CA LYS A 102 -4.90 -5.26 -0.03
C LYS A 102 -4.95 -3.83 0.48
N ILE A 103 -6.13 -3.38 0.87
CA ILE A 103 -6.36 -2.08 1.51
C ILE A 103 -6.79 -2.32 2.95
N ILE A 104 -6.09 -1.68 3.87
CA ILE A 104 -6.36 -1.76 5.30
C ILE A 104 -6.59 -0.34 5.81
N ILE A 105 -7.76 -0.09 6.40
CA ILE A 105 -8.12 1.23 6.90
C ILE A 105 -8.22 1.17 8.42
N LYS A 106 -7.55 2.11 9.11
CA LYS A 106 -7.51 2.19 10.57
C LYS A 106 -7.75 3.61 11.08
N PRO A 107 -8.37 3.79 12.26
CA PRO A 107 -8.99 2.74 13.10
C PRO A 107 -10.25 2.15 12.44
N GLU A 108 -10.71 0.99 12.94
CA GLU A 108 -12.03 0.45 12.58
C GLU A 108 -13.13 1.39 13.13
N ILE A 109 -14.24 1.54 12.40
CA ILE A 109 -15.39 2.37 12.79
C ILE A 109 -16.48 1.45 13.36
#